data_AF-A0A4Y2MJC7-F1
#
_entry.id   AF-A0A4Y2MJC7-F1
#
_cell.length_a   1.000
_cell.length_b   1.000
_cell.length_c   1.000
_cell.angle_alpha   90.00
_cell.angle_beta   90.00
_cell.angle_gamma   90.00
#
_symmetry.space_group_name_H-M   'P 1'
#
loop_
_entity.id
_entity.type
_entity.pdbx_description
1 polymer ?
#
loop_
_entity_poly.entity_id
_entity_poly.type
_entity_poly.pdbx_seq_one_letter_code
_entity_poly.pdbx_strand_id
1 'polypeptide(L)'
;MALDFVMEHQLFDDIWILSDSRIVVQYLDNWRNVSDPRGMDIFNKLKTLCNSCVFHLQWIPSHVNLKYNDIAYSLAKEVATMPQAYVESLTYRELYSRRKAFVKISSRHPPAHS
;
A
#
# COMPACT_ATOMS: atom_id res chain seq x y z
N MET A 1 11.96 2.55 3.92
CA MET A 1 10.85 2.83 2.98
C MET A 1 10.77 4.34 2.77
N ALA A 2 10.25 4.84 1.65
CA ALA A 2 10.18 6.30 1.39
C ALA A 2 9.49 7.08 2.53
N LEU A 3 8.51 6.45 3.17
CA LEU A 3 7.78 7.00 4.31
C LEU A 3 8.65 7.20 5.56
N ASP A 4 9.62 6.30 5.79
CA ASP A 4 10.53 6.39 6.93
C ASP A 4 11.43 7.63 6.79
N PHE A 5 11.93 7.87 5.57
CA PHE A 5 12.73 9.07 5.27
C PHE A 5 11.94 10.35 5.53
N VAL A 6 10.70 10.42 5.07
CA VAL A 6 9.82 11.59 5.30
C VAL A 6 9.57 11.81 6.80
N MET A 7 9.32 10.74 7.57
CA MET A 7 9.09 10.83 9.01
C MET A 7 10.34 11.26 9.79
N GLU A 8 11.52 10.80 9.40
CA GLU A 8 12.79 11.17 10.05
C GLU A 8 13.14 12.64 9.87
N HIS A 9 12.79 13.20 8.71
CA HIS A 9 13.21 14.54 8.35
C HIS A 9 12.15 15.60 8.73
N GLN A 10 10.85 15.24 8.80
CA GLN A 10 9.74 16.15 9.13
C GLN A 10 9.78 17.51 8.39
N LEU A 11 10.39 17.57 7.19
CA LEU A 11 10.71 18.82 6.51
C LEU A 11 9.54 19.44 5.73
N PHE A 12 8.36 18.81 5.76
CA PHE A 12 7.28 19.13 4.84
C PHE A 12 5.96 19.30 5.57
N ASP A 13 5.37 20.49 5.47
CA ASP A 13 4.03 20.79 5.98
C ASP A 13 2.92 20.23 5.08
N ASP A 14 3.26 19.92 3.82
CA ASP A 14 2.34 19.40 2.80
C ASP A 14 3.02 18.30 1.97
N ILE A 15 2.35 17.16 1.81
CA ILE A 15 2.85 15.98 1.11
C ILE A 15 1.83 15.50 0.08
N TRP A 16 2.29 15.36 -1.16
CA TRP A 16 1.50 14.83 -2.28
C TRP A 16 2.04 13.47 -2.71
N ILE A 17 1.23 12.42 -2.53
CA ILE A 17 1.47 11.10 -3.13
C ILE A 17 0.63 10.96 -4.39
N LEU A 18 1.31 10.93 -5.52
CA LEU A 18 0.71 10.66 -6.82
C LEU A 18 0.96 9.19 -7.17
N SER A 19 -0.11 8.45 -7.48
CA SER A 19 0.03 7.06 -7.92
C SER A 19 -0.87 6.79 -9.11
N ASP A 20 -0.32 6.18 -10.15
CA ASP A 20 -1.08 5.64 -11.28
C ASP A 20 -1.59 4.22 -11.06
N SER A 21 -1.06 3.55 -10.03
CA SER A 21 -1.43 2.20 -9.68
C SER A 21 -2.82 2.17 -9.03
N ARG A 22 -3.79 1.69 -9.80
CA ARG A 22 -5.14 1.38 -9.30
C ARG A 22 -5.10 0.43 -8.10
N ILE A 23 -4.09 -0.42 -8.01
CA ILE A 23 -3.90 -1.36 -6.90
C ILE A 23 -3.55 -0.61 -5.62
N VAL A 24 -2.68 0.42 -5.69
CA VAL A 24 -2.33 1.25 -4.52
C VAL A 24 -3.55 2.00 -4.00
N VAL A 25 -4.36 2.56 -4.91
CA VAL A 25 -5.61 3.24 -4.54
C VAL A 25 -6.57 2.28 -3.85
N GLN A 26 -6.79 1.09 -4.42
CA GLN A 26 -7.65 0.07 -3.83
C GLN A 26 -7.12 -0.49 -2.51
N TYR A 27 -5.80 -0.58 -2.36
CA TYR A 27 -5.12 -1.00 -1.14
C TYR A 27 -5.39 -0.01 0.00
N LEU A 28 -5.22 1.28 -0.28
CA LEU A 28 -5.42 2.36 0.68
C LEU A 28 -6.90 2.51 1.03
N ASP A 29 -7.81 2.38 0.07
CA ASP A 29 -9.25 2.42 0.32
C ASP A 29 -9.72 1.23 1.19
N ASN A 30 -9.18 0.04 0.94
CA ASN A 30 -9.50 -1.17 1.68
C ASN A 30 -8.57 -1.47 2.86
N TRP A 31 -7.82 -0.49 3.37
CA TRP A 31 -6.76 -0.73 4.36
C TRP A 31 -7.23 -1.51 5.61
N ARG A 32 -8.46 -1.27 6.08
CA ARG A 32 -9.07 -2.01 7.21
C ARG A 32 -9.20 -3.51 6.92
N ASN A 33 -9.39 -3.85 5.65
CA ASN A 33 -9.49 -5.20 5.14
C ASN A 33 -8.11 -5.80 4.81
N VAL A 34 -7.02 -5.11 5.10
CA VAL A 34 -5.65 -5.59 4.89
C VAL A 34 -4.90 -5.52 6.24
N SER A 35 -5.21 -6.45 7.15
CA SER A 35 -4.51 -6.56 8.45
C SER A 35 -3.24 -7.41 8.34
N ASP A 36 -2.51 -7.31 7.23
CA ASP A 36 -1.15 -7.87 7.20
C ASP A 36 -0.22 -6.93 7.99
N PRO A 37 0.83 -7.47 8.66
CA PRO A 37 1.69 -6.65 9.52
C PRO A 37 2.35 -5.47 8.81
N ARG A 38 2.70 -5.61 7.52
CA ARG A 38 3.33 -4.52 6.75
C ARG A 38 2.31 -3.46 6.34
N GLY A 39 1.11 -3.87 5.96
CA GLY A 39 0.01 -2.95 5.67
C GLY A 39 -0.35 -2.07 6.86
N MET A 40 -0.40 -2.67 8.05
CA MET A 40 -0.67 -1.94 9.28
C MET A 40 0.47 -0.98 9.66
N ASP A 41 1.73 -1.38 9.46
CA ASP A 41 2.90 -0.51 9.67
C ASP A 41 2.85 0.73 8.75
N ILE A 42 2.62 0.53 7.45
CA ILE A 42 2.47 1.62 6.47
C ILE A 42 1.33 2.54 6.88
N PHE A 43 0.18 1.99 7.26
CA PHE A 43 -0.97 2.79 7.68
C PHE A 43 -0.68 3.62 8.94
N ASN A 44 -0.03 3.03 9.95
CA ASN A 44 0.32 3.75 11.18
C ASN A 44 1.30 4.89 10.93
N LYS A 45 2.27 4.69 10.03
CA LYS A 45 3.20 5.73 9.59
C LYS A 45 2.47 6.85 8.83
N LEU A 46 1.57 6.51 7.91
CA LEU A 46 0.72 7.49 7.21
C LEU A 46 -0.15 8.29 8.19
N LYS A 47 -0.78 7.60 9.15
CA LYS A 47 -1.57 8.24 10.21
C LYS A 47 -0.72 9.21 11.04
N THR A 48 0.53 8.85 11.33
CA THR A 48 1.46 9.69 12.09
C THR A 48 1.79 10.96 11.31
N LEU A 49 2.05 10.83 10.01
CA LEU A 49 2.27 11.97 9.12
C LEU A 49 1.05 12.87 9.03
N CYS A 50 -0.18 12.32 8.95
CA CYS A 50 -1.39 13.14 8.94
C CYS A 50 -1.57 13.99 10.22
N ASN A 51 -0.89 13.67 11.32
CA ASN A 51 -0.92 14.49 12.53
C ASN A 51 0.03 15.71 12.44
N SER A 52 1.01 15.68 11.55
CA SER A 52 2.05 16.70 11.42
C SER A 52 2.05 17.45 10.09
N CYS A 53 1.45 16.89 9.03
CA CYS A 53 1.40 17.49 7.70
C CYS A 53 0.03 17.28 7.03
N VAL A 54 -0.28 18.15 6.08
CA VAL A 54 -1.39 17.93 5.15
C VAL A 54 -0.97 16.83 4.18
N PHE A 55 -1.81 15.81 4.05
CA PHE A 55 -1.51 14.64 3.25
C PHE A 55 -2.53 14.49 2.11
N HIS A 56 -2.05 14.58 0.88
CA HIS A 56 -2.84 14.40 -0.33
C HIS A 56 -2.47 13.13 -1.06
N LEU A 57 -3.46 12.28 -1.32
CA LEU A 57 -3.35 11.12 -2.17
C LEU A 57 -4.16 11.35 -3.44
N GLN A 58 -3.51 11.34 -4.60
CA GLN A 58 -4.18 11.54 -5.88
C GLN A 58 -3.86 10.41 -6.85
N TRP A 59 -4.91 9.84 -7.44
CA TRP A 59 -4.76 8.93 -8.56
C TRP A 59 -4.48 9.72 -9.84
N ILE A 60 -3.47 9.31 -10.58
CA ILE A 60 -3.13 9.90 -11.89
C ILE A 60 -3.24 8.83 -12.98
N PRO A 61 -3.70 9.15 -14.20
CA PRO A 61 -3.71 8.18 -15.27
C PRO A 61 -2.28 7.75 -15.63
N SER A 62 -2.07 6.44 -15.82
CA SER A 62 -0.80 5.92 -16.35
C SER A 62 -0.58 6.52 -17.75
N HIS A 63 0.60 7.05 -18.03
CA HIS A 63 1.00 7.70 -19.29
C HIS A 63 0.57 9.17 -19.49
N VAL A 64 0.10 9.87 -18.46
CA VAL A 64 0.24 11.34 -18.49
C VAL A 64 1.74 11.62 -18.39
N ASN A 65 2.27 12.41 -19.32
CA ASN A 65 3.70 12.68 -19.58
C ASN A 65 4.41 13.43 -18.42
N LEU A 66 4.27 12.92 -17.20
CA LEU A 66 4.93 13.38 -15.99
C LEU A 66 6.27 12.64 -15.94
N LYS A 67 7.33 13.33 -16.34
CA LYS A 67 8.72 12.85 -16.29
C LYS A 67 9.09 12.12 -14.99
N TYR A 68 8.46 12.49 -13.88
CA TYR A 68 8.64 11.87 -12.57
C TYR A 68 8.10 10.44 -12.46
N ASN A 69 7.01 10.10 -13.16
CA ASN A 69 6.48 8.72 -13.14
C ASN A 69 7.43 7.75 -13.86
N ASP A 70 8.01 8.16 -14.98
CA ASP A 70 8.97 7.33 -15.71
C ASP A 70 10.24 7.08 -14.89
N ILE A 71 10.69 8.09 -14.14
CA ILE A 71 11.80 7.95 -13.19
C ILE A 71 11.42 6.99 -12.06
N ALA A 72 10.25 7.17 -11.45
CA ALA A 72 9.78 6.28 -10.38
C ALA A 72 9.62 4.83 -10.86
N TYR A 73 9.08 4.63 -12.06
CA TYR A 73 8.93 3.33 -12.69
C TYR A 73 10.28 2.68 -13.00
N SER A 74 11.23 3.45 -13.55
CA SER A 74 12.57 2.96 -13.85
C SER A 74 13.32 2.57 -12.57
N LEU A 75 13.23 3.38 -11.51
CA LEU A 75 13.79 3.06 -10.20
C LEU A 75 13.15 1.81 -9.58
N ALA A 76 11.82 1.67 -9.65
CA ALA A 76 11.14 0.49 -9.15
C ALA A 76 11.59 -0.79 -9.88
N LYS A 77 11.83 -0.70 -11.19
CA LYS A 77 12.35 -1.81 -11.99
C LYS A 77 13.79 -2.16 -11.60
N GLU A 78 14.65 -1.17 -11.38
CA GLU A 78 16.04 -1.36 -10.95
C GLU A 78 16.10 -2.04 -9.57
N VAL A 79 15.25 -1.63 -8.63
CA VAL A 79 15.13 -2.26 -7.30
C VAL A 79 14.55 -3.68 -7.40
N ALA A 80 13.61 -3.94 -8.31
CA ALA A 80 13.06 -5.29 -8.52
C ALA A 80 14.07 -6.28 -9.11
N THR A 81 15.08 -5.80 -9.86
CA THR A 81 16.18 -6.61 -10.39
C THR A 81 17.29 -6.90 -9.37
N MET A 82 17.35 -6.16 -8.27
CA MET A 82 18.25 -6.50 -7.17
C MET A 82 17.71 -7.73 -6.44
N PRO A 83 18.51 -8.77 -6.17
CA PRO A 83 18.08 -9.90 -5.37
C PRO A 83 17.96 -9.45 -3.91
N GLN A 84 16.81 -8.90 -3.56
CA GLN A 84 16.48 -8.56 -2.19
C GLN A 84 16.15 -9.87 -1.46
N ALA A 85 16.78 -10.07 -0.30
CA ALA A 85 16.51 -11.21 0.57
C ALA A 85 14.98 -11.41 0.67
N TYR A 86 14.52 -12.59 0.28
CA TYR A 86 13.12 -12.98 0.12
C TYR A 86 12.34 -12.74 1.42
N VAL A 87 11.87 -11.51 1.62
CA VAL A 87 10.79 -11.20 2.55
C VAL A 87 9.55 -11.33 1.70
N GLU A 88 8.84 -12.45 1.83
CA GLU A 88 7.60 -12.79 1.12
C GLU A 88 6.67 -11.59 1.02
N SER A 89 6.83 -10.76 -0.02
CA SER A 89 5.95 -9.64 -0.34
C SER A 89 4.81 -10.22 -1.15
N LEU A 90 3.96 -10.99 -0.45
CA LEU A 90 2.68 -11.41 -1.00
C LEU A 90 2.00 -10.18 -1.56
N THR A 91 1.83 -10.18 -2.88
CA THR A 91 1.24 -9.07 -3.59
C THR A 91 -0.20 -8.87 -3.08
N TYR A 92 -0.70 -7.64 -3.07
CA TYR A 92 -2.06 -7.33 -2.57
C TYR A 92 -3.13 -8.29 -3.09
N ARG A 93 -3.01 -8.70 -4.36
CA ARG A 93 -3.92 -9.67 -5.00
C ARG A 93 -3.93 -11.03 -4.29
N GLU A 94 -2.76 -11.50 -3.86
CA GLU A 94 -2.61 -12.76 -3.12
C GLU A 94 -3.16 -12.62 -1.69
N LEU A 95 -2.90 -11.50 -1.02
CA LEU A 95 -3.43 -11.20 0.32
C LEU A 95 -4.97 -11.10 0.32
N TYR A 96 -5.53 -10.36 -0.64
CA TYR A 96 -6.98 -10.24 -0.82
C TYR A 96 -7.62 -11.59 -1.15
N SER A 97 -7.00 -12.37 -2.03
CA SER A 97 -7.51 -13.71 -2.40
C SER A 97 -7.47 -14.68 -1.22
N ARG A 98 -6.39 -14.67 -0.42
CA ARG A 98 -6.29 -15.46 0.81
C ARG A 98 -7.38 -15.07 1.81
N ARG A 99 -7.60 -13.78 2.07
CA ARG A 99 -8.70 -13.32 2.94
C ARG A 99 -10.08 -13.75 2.45
N LYS A 100 -10.35 -13.59 1.15
CA LYS A 100 -11.61 -14.01 0.56
C LYS A 100 -11.82 -15.52 0.68
N ALA A 101 -10.76 -16.31 0.57
CA ALA A 101 -10.79 -17.75 0.83
C ALA A 101 -11.07 -18.05 2.31
N PHE A 102 -10.43 -17.36 3.26
CA PHE A 102 -10.69 -17.51 4.70
C PHE A 102 -12.14 -17.19 5.08
N VAL A 103 -12.71 -16.08 4.59
CA VAL A 103 -14.11 -15.71 4.83
C VAL A 103 -15.06 -16.77 4.27
N LYS A 104 -14.78 -17.29 3.08
CA LYS A 104 -15.58 -18.36 2.46
C LYS A 104 -15.54 -19.66 3.26
N ILE A 105 -14.40 -20.02 3.87
CA ILE A 105 -14.28 -21.20 4.74
C ILE A 105 -15.04 -20.98 6.05
N SER A 106 -14.94 -19.81 6.68
CA SER A 106 -15.66 -19.47 7.90
C SER A 106 -17.19 -19.50 7.72
N SER A 107 -17.69 -19.10 6.54
CA SER A 107 -19.13 -19.11 6.22
C SER A 107 -19.75 -20.50 5.97
N ARG A 108 -18.95 -21.58 5.97
CA ARG A 108 -19.44 -22.96 5.77
C ARG A 108 -19.86 -23.68 7.05
N HIS A 109 -19.80 -23.02 8.22
CA HIS A 109 -20.32 -23.61 9.44
C HIS A 109 -21.85 -23.51 9.44
N PRO A 110 -22.59 -24.64 9.50
CA PRO A 110 -24.04 -24.59 9.64
C PRO A 110 -24.39 -23.93 10.99
N PRO A 111 -25.55 -23.27 11.11
CA PRO A 111 -26.10 -22.93 12.42
C PRO A 111 -26.19 -24.24 13.22
N ALA A 112 -25.63 -24.27 14.42
CA ALA A 112 -25.93 -25.33 15.36
C ALA A 112 -27.43 -25.23 15.66
N HIS A 113 -28.23 -26.05 15.00
CA HIS A 113 -29.63 -26.22 15.35
C HIS A 113 -29.67 -26.90 16.72
N SER A 114 -30.19 -26.18 17.71
CA SER A 114 -30.53 -26.71 19.04
C SER A 114 -31.72 -27.67 18.93
#